data_AF-A0A349PHD8-F1
#
_entry.id   AF-A0A349PHD8-F1
#
_cell.length_a   1.000
_cell.length_b   1.000
_cell.length_c   1.000
_cell.angle_alpha   90.00
_cell.angle_beta   90.00
_cell.angle_gamma   90.00
#
_symmetry.space_group_name_H-M   'P 1'
#
loop_
_entity.id
_entity.type
_entity.pdbx_description
1 polymer ?
#
loop_
_entity_poly.entity_id
_entity_poly.type
_entity_poly.pdbx_seq_one_letter_code
_entity_poly.pdbx_strand_id
1 'polypeptide(L)'
;MQQINDIKKEYQEIQEKLGSPELVSNPKKMAELGKRQAEMSEIINAVSKLEQLEKTMQENAEIINNNKEDAEMKQMAMDENINLAPKKALAEKDLETLL
;
A
#
# COMPACT_ATOMS: atom_id res chain seq x y z
N MET A 1 -5.71 -11.77 -0.50
CA MET A 1 -4.59 -11.47 0.43
C MET A 1 -3.33 -12.29 0.14
N GLN A 2 -3.40 -13.60 -0.11
CA GLN A 2 -2.21 -14.41 -0.41
C GLN A 2 -1.38 -13.86 -1.59
N GLN A 3 -2.03 -13.52 -2.71
CA GLN A 3 -1.37 -12.94 -3.89
C GLN A 3 -0.61 -11.64 -3.58
N ILE A 4 -1.18 -10.74 -2.77
CA ILE A 4 -0.51 -9.50 -2.36
C ILE A 4 0.71 -9.78 -1.49
N ASN A 5 0.61 -10.75 -0.58
CA ASN A 5 1.73 -11.15 0.28
C ASN A 5 2.88 -11.76 -0.54
N ASP A 6 2.56 -12.57 -1.54
CA ASP A 6 3.55 -13.15 -2.45
C ASP A 6 4.24 -12.06 -3.28
N ILE A 7 3.48 -11.07 -3.77
CA ILE A 7 4.03 -9.90 -4.50
C ILE A 7 4.92 -9.05 -3.59
N LYS A 8 4.50 -8.78 -2.34
CA LYS A 8 5.32 -8.06 -1.35
C LYS A 8 6.64 -8.77 -1.08
N LYS A 9 6.58 -10.09 -0.90
CA LYS A 9 7.77 -10.91 -0.66
C LYS A 9 8.71 -10.90 -1.85
N GLU A 10 8.21 -11.15 -3.05
CA GLU A 10 9.04 -11.13 -4.27
C GLU A 10 9.64 -9.73 -4.50
N TYR A 11 8.91 -8.65 -4.24
CA TYR A 11 9.42 -7.29 -4.38
C TYR A 11 10.58 -7.03 -3.40
N GLN A 12 10.43 -7.44 -2.14
CA GLN A 12 11.49 -7.32 -1.14
C GLN A 12 12.73 -8.13 -1.53
N GLU A 13 12.56 -9.39 -1.96
CA GLU A 13 13.67 -10.23 -2.41
C GLU A 13 14.43 -9.62 -3.60
N ILE A 14 13.71 -8.97 -4.53
CA ILE A 14 14.32 -8.28 -5.65
C ILE A 14 15.10 -7.03 -5.18
N GLN A 15 14.56 -6.25 -4.24
CA GLN A 15 15.26 -5.10 -3.67
C GLN A 15 16.56 -5.52 -2.96
N GLU A 16 16.52 -6.61 -2.18
CA GLU A 16 17.70 -7.17 -1.51
C GLU A 16 18.76 -7.61 -2.53
N LYS A 17 18.34 -8.29 -3.62
CA LYS A 17 19.24 -8.72 -4.70
C LYS A 17 19.85 -7.53 -5.46
N LEU A 18 19.06 -6.48 -5.75
CA LEU A 18 19.53 -5.26 -6.42
C LEU A 18 20.52 -4.46 -5.56
N GLY A 19 20.41 -4.54 -4.23
CA GLY A 19 21.36 -3.94 -3.29
C GLY A 19 22.66 -4.74 -3.09
N SER A 20 22.77 -5.96 -3.64
CA SER A 20 23.94 -6.82 -3.44
C SER A 20 25.14 -6.40 -4.32
N PRO A 21 26.36 -6.29 -3.75
CA PRO A 21 27.57 -5.98 -4.51
C PRO A 21 27.88 -6.97 -5.63
N GLU A 22 27.46 -8.23 -5.47
CA GLU A 22 27.66 -9.29 -6.46
C GLU A 22 26.91 -9.01 -7.77
N LEU A 23 25.77 -8.32 -7.68
CA LEU A 23 24.93 -8.02 -8.83
C LEU A 23 25.49 -6.89 -9.71
N VAL A 24 26.29 -5.99 -9.14
CA VAL A 24 26.95 -4.87 -9.85
C VAL A 24 27.87 -5.39 -10.96
N SER A 25 28.44 -6.57 -10.77
CA SER A 25 29.29 -7.25 -11.76
C SER A 25 28.51 -7.97 -12.88
N ASN A 26 27.18 -8.01 -12.82
CA ASN A 26 26.33 -8.68 -13.81
C ASN A 26 25.21 -7.75 -14.34
N PRO A 27 25.53 -6.87 -15.32
CA PRO A 27 24.59 -5.88 -15.85
C PRO A 27 23.31 -6.47 -16.47
N LYS A 28 23.36 -7.68 -17.05
CA LYS A 28 22.18 -8.34 -17.60
C LYS A 28 21.19 -8.71 -16.50
N LYS A 29 21.67 -9.36 -15.43
CA LYS A 29 20.84 -9.75 -14.29
C LYS A 29 20.29 -8.52 -13.55
N MET A 30 21.07 -7.44 -13.49
CA MET A 30 20.63 -6.15 -12.96
C MET A 30 19.48 -5.55 -13.78
N ALA A 31 19.56 -5.57 -15.11
CA ALA A 31 18.50 -5.09 -15.98
C ALA A 31 17.20 -5.91 -15.85
N GLU A 32 17.31 -7.24 -15.79
CA GLU A 32 16.17 -8.14 -15.60
C GLU A 32 15.46 -7.89 -14.26
N LEU A 33 16.24 -7.81 -13.17
CA LEU A 33 15.69 -7.54 -11.83
C LEU A 33 15.12 -6.12 -11.72
N GLY A 34 15.74 -5.13 -12.36
CA GLY A 34 15.22 -3.76 -12.40
C GLY A 34 13.90 -3.66 -13.14
N LYS A 35 13.74 -4.37 -14.26
CA LYS A 35 12.45 -4.44 -14.97
C LYS A 35 11.37 -5.09 -14.11
N ARG A 36 11.68 -6.21 -13.47
CA ARG A 36 10.75 -6.91 -12.58
C ARG A 36 10.36 -6.05 -11.38
N GLN A 37 11.33 -5.34 -10.78
CA GLN A 37 11.09 -4.39 -9.70
C GLN A 37 10.16 -3.26 -10.13
N ALA A 38 10.34 -2.71 -11.34
CA ALA A 38 9.46 -1.68 -11.87
C ALA A 38 8.02 -2.18 -12.06
N GLU A 39 7.84 -3.36 -12.67
CA GLU A 39 6.53 -4.00 -12.86
C GLU A 39 5.80 -4.20 -11.51
N MET A 40 6.54 -4.66 -10.50
CA MET A 40 5.97 -4.92 -9.18
C MET A 40 5.75 -3.66 -8.34
N SER A 41 6.56 -2.62 -8.56
CA SER A 41 6.46 -1.36 -7.80
C SER A 41 5.10 -0.70 -7.95
N GLU A 42 4.47 -0.81 -9.12
CA GLU A 42 3.14 -0.26 -9.38
C GLU A 42 2.09 -0.93 -8.49
N ILE A 43 2.11 -2.27 -8.43
CA ILE A 43 1.20 -3.05 -7.57
C ILE A 43 1.44 -2.73 -6.10
N ILE A 44 2.71 -2.70 -5.67
CA ILE A 44 3.07 -2.38 -4.28
C ILE A 44 2.60 -0.99 -3.88
N ASN A 45 2.79 0.01 -4.75
CA ASN A 45 2.33 1.37 -4.49
C ASN A 45 0.81 1.44 -4.35
N ALA A 46 0.07 0.74 -5.21
CA ALA A 46 -1.39 0.65 -5.12
C ALA A 46 -1.84 -0.01 -3.80
N VAL A 47 -1.20 -1.12 -3.41
CA VAL A 47 -1.46 -1.79 -2.13
C VAL A 47 -1.16 -0.86 -0.95
N SER A 48 0.00 -0.22 -0.91
CA SER A 48 0.37 0.69 0.19
C SER A 48 -0.57 1.88 0.30
N LYS A 49 -1.06 2.42 -0.83
CA LYS A 49 -2.06 3.49 -0.83
C LYS A 49 -3.38 3.01 -0.20
N LEU A 50 -3.84 1.82 -0.57
CA LEU A 50 -5.05 1.23 0.01
C LEU A 50 -4.89 0.98 1.51
N GLU A 51 -3.77 0.36 1.93
CA GLU A 51 -3.47 0.09 3.35
C GLU A 51 -3.41 1.37 4.18
N GLN A 52 -2.86 2.46 3.63
CA GLN A 52 -2.83 3.75 4.31
C GLN A 52 -4.23 4.35 4.48
N LEU A 53 -5.08 4.26 3.45
CA LEU A 53 -6.47 4.72 3.54
C LEU A 53 -7.24 3.91 4.59
N GLU A 54 -7.07 2.59 4.61
CA GLU A 54 -7.67 1.70 5.60
C GLU A 54 -7.22 2.02 7.02
N LYS A 55 -5.91 2.25 7.20
CA LYS A 55 -5.34 2.64 8.48
C LYS A 55 -5.94 3.95 8.99
N THR A 56 -6.00 4.98 8.16
CA THR A 56 -6.61 6.27 8.54
C THR A 56 -8.09 6.12 8.86
N MET A 57 -8.84 5.32 8.09
CA MET A 57 -10.25 5.07 8.39
C MET A 57 -10.46 4.32 9.70
N GLN A 58 -9.56 3.38 10.02
CA GLN A 58 -9.55 2.68 11.30
C GLN A 58 -9.24 3.62 12.47
N GLU A 59 -8.21 4.47 12.34
CA GLU A 59 -7.87 5.49 13.34
C GLU A 59 -9.05 6.44 13.61
N ASN A 60 -9.75 6.86 12.56
CA ASN A 60 -10.99 7.63 12.68
C ASN A 60 -12.12 6.85 13.35
N ALA A 61 -12.27 5.56 13.06
CA ALA A 61 -13.25 4.72 13.74
C ALA A 61 -12.94 4.57 15.24
N GLU A 62 -11.66 4.54 15.63
CA GLU A 62 -11.25 4.55 17.04
C GLU A 62 -11.66 5.86 17.73
N ILE A 63 -11.48 7.02 17.09
CA ILE A 63 -11.94 8.32 17.60
C ILE A 63 -13.47 8.35 17.76
N ILE A 64 -14.20 7.92 16.73
CA ILE A 64 -15.67 7.90 16.71
C ILE A 64 -16.23 7.07 17.88
N ASN A 65 -15.65 5.89 18.10
CA ASN A 65 -16.11 4.94 19.10
C ASN A 65 -15.54 5.20 20.51
N ASN A 66 -14.60 6.13 20.66
CA ASN A 66 -14.02 6.47 21.96
C ASN A 66 -14.99 7.34 22.78
N ASN A 67 -15.47 6.82 23.90
CA ASN A 67 -16.41 7.51 24.80
C ASN A 67 -15.82 8.75 25.50
N LYS A 68 -14.50 8.95 25.44
CA LYS A 68 -13.81 10.11 26.03
C LYS A 68 -13.70 11.30 25.06
N GLU A 69 -13.88 11.06 23.76
CA GLU A 69 -13.84 12.13 22.76
C GLU A 69 -15.17 12.89 22.73
N ASP A 70 -15.09 14.21 22.50
CA ASP A 70 -16.26 15.05 22.36
C ASP A 70 -16.96 14.89 20.99
N ALA A 71 -18.15 15.48 20.87
CA ALA A 71 -18.97 15.37 19.68
C ALA A 71 -18.34 16.03 18.44
N GLU A 72 -17.55 17.09 18.61
CA GLU A 72 -16.88 17.79 17.51
C GLU A 72 -15.77 16.91 16.92
N MET A 73 -14.92 16.33 17.77
CA MET A 73 -13.88 15.41 17.33
C MET A 73 -14.45 14.18 16.63
N LYS A 74 -15.54 13.62 17.14
CA LYS A 74 -16.23 12.49 16.49
C LYS A 74 -16.81 12.89 15.13
N GLN A 75 -17.41 14.07 15.02
CA GLN A 75 -17.97 14.55 13.76
C GLN A 75 -16.87 14.77 12.72
N MET A 76 -15.72 15.35 13.10
CA MET A 76 -14.58 15.53 12.20
C MET A 76 -14.07 14.18 11.65
N ALA A 77 -13.92 13.17 12.51
CA ALA A 77 -13.52 11.83 12.09
C ALA A 77 -14.56 11.14 11.19
N MET A 78 -15.87 11.37 11.42
CA MET A 78 -16.93 10.88 10.54
C MET A 78 -16.87 11.54 9.16
N ASP A 79 -16.74 12.87 9.12
CA ASP A 79 -16.67 13.65 7.89
C ASP A 79 -15.42 13.28 7.08
N GLU A 80 -14.29 13.03 7.74
CA GLU A 80 -13.11 12.51 7.07
C GLU A 80 -13.36 11.12 6.47
N ASN A 81 -13.98 10.20 7.21
CA ASN A 81 -14.31 8.87 6.68
C ASN A 81 -15.27 8.92 5.49
N ILE A 82 -16.23 9.85 5.47
CA ILE A 82 -17.10 10.11 4.31
C ILE A 82 -16.25 10.50 3.08
N ASN A 83 -15.22 11.32 3.26
CA ASN A 83 -14.32 11.75 2.19
C ASN A 83 -13.31 10.66 1.77
N LEU A 84 -12.93 9.77 2.69
CA LEU A 84 -12.01 8.66 2.43
C LEU A 84 -12.69 7.50 1.71
N ALA A 85 -13.95 7.22 1.99
CA ALA A 85 -14.70 6.11 1.38
C ALA A 85 -14.62 6.06 -0.16
N PRO A 86 -14.88 7.13 -0.93
CA PRO A 86 -14.75 7.09 -2.39
C PRO A 86 -13.30 6.94 -2.85
N LYS A 87 -12.32 7.47 -2.10
CA LYS A 87 -10.89 7.31 -2.42
C LYS A 87 -10.45 5.86 -2.22
N LYS A 88 -10.97 5.21 -1.17
CA LYS A 88 -10.75 3.78 -0.90
C LYS A 88 -11.32 2.93 -2.03
N ALA A 89 -12.58 3.15 -2.40
CA ALA A 89 -13.21 2.41 -3.48
C ALA A 89 -12.47 2.55 -4.82
N LEU A 90 -11.95 3.74 -5.13
CA LEU A 90 -11.11 3.95 -6.30
C LEU A 90 -9.78 3.18 -6.20
N ALA A 91 -9.11 3.23 -5.04
CA ALA A 91 -7.86 2.50 -4.83
C ALA A 91 -8.04 0.97 -4.90
N GLU A 92 -9.16 0.44 -4.40
CA GLU A 92 -9.52 -0.97 -4.54
C GLU A 92 -9.70 -1.36 -6.01
N LYS A 93 -10.40 -0.52 -6.79
CA LYS A 93 -10.58 -0.73 -8.23
C LYS A 93 -9.27 -0.64 -9.00
N ASP A 94 -8.43 0.35 -8.71
CA ASP A 94 -7.11 0.49 -9.33
C ASP A 94 -6.27 -0.77 -9.06
N LEU A 95 -6.26 -1.26 -7.82
CA LEU A 95 -5.56 -2.48 -7.45
C LEU A 95 -6.12 -3.72 -8.14
N GLU A 96 -7.45 -3.83 -8.30
CA GLU A 96 -8.08 -4.93 -9.03
C GLU A 96 -7.63 -4.98 -10.49
N THR A 97 -7.39 -3.84 -11.14
CA THR A 97 -6.89 -3.82 -12.53
C THR A 97 -5.43 -4.21 -12.68
N LEU A 98 -4.66 -4.21 -11.59
CA LEU A 98 -3.24 -4.50 -11.55
C LEU A 98 -2.92 -5.96 -11.15
N LEU A 99 -3.90 -6.70 -10.64
CA LEU A 99 -3.76 -8.08 -10.13
C LEU A 99 -4.32 -9.13 -11.09
#